data_AF-S5VKC3-F1
#
_entry.id   AF-S5VKC3-F1
#
_cell.length_a   1.000
_cell.length_b   1.000
_cell.length_c   1.000
_cell.angle_alpha   90.00
_cell.angle_beta   90.00
_cell.angle_gamma   90.00
#
_symmetry.space_group_name_H-M   'P 1'
#
loop_
_entity.id
_entity.type
_entity.pdbx_description
1 polymer ?
#
loop_
_entity_poly.entity_id
_entity_poly.type
_entity_poly.pdbx_seq_one_letter_code
_entity_poly.pdbx_strand_id
1 'polypeptide(L)'
;MTGRDPATVGIDTSRPHPARTYDWYLGGKDNYPDDEEMGRQMPALDPRVPVMARVNRAFTHRATRRLAHQGFDGPELADPGVQIVHPWHPELGEPVPGQDDGVIPGYAAVARKP
;
A
#
# COMPACT_ATOMS: atom_id res chain seq x y z
N MET A 1 20.31 -29.45 6.01
CA MET A 1 19.63 -28.16 5.74
C MET A 1 19.59 -27.98 4.23
N THR A 2 18.47 -28.32 3.59
CA THR A 2 18.30 -28.14 2.15
C THR A 2 18.00 -26.67 1.88
N GLY A 3 18.96 -25.98 1.28
CA GLY A 3 18.78 -24.63 0.77
C GLY A 3 17.78 -24.67 -0.39
N ARG A 4 16.58 -24.15 -0.17
CA ARG A 4 15.65 -23.86 -1.26
C ARG A 4 16.05 -22.52 -1.85
N ASP A 5 16.32 -22.48 -3.15
CA ASP A 5 16.50 -21.24 -3.88
C ASP A 5 15.23 -20.39 -3.73
N PRO A 6 15.31 -19.19 -3.12
CA PRO A 6 14.13 -18.34 -2.90
C PRO A 6 13.42 -17.98 -4.23
N ALA A 7 14.09 -18.08 -5.37
CA ALA A 7 13.50 -17.85 -6.70
C ALA A 7 12.56 -18.97 -7.19
N THR A 8 12.48 -20.11 -6.48
CA THR A 8 11.76 -21.32 -6.95
C THR A 8 10.49 -21.66 -6.16
N VAL A 9 10.10 -20.84 -5.18
CA VAL A 9 8.83 -21.02 -4.46
C VAL A 9 7.73 -20.28 -5.22
N GLY A 10 7.08 -20.97 -6.16
CA GLY A 10 5.88 -20.45 -6.81
C GLY A 10 4.80 -20.08 -5.78
N ILE A 11 4.04 -19.02 -6.07
CA ILE A 11 2.91 -18.60 -5.24
C ILE A 11 1.76 -19.59 -5.44
N ASP A 12 1.23 -20.15 -4.35
CA ASP A 12 0.01 -20.95 -4.40
C ASP A 12 -1.19 -20.01 -4.57
N THR A 13 -1.84 -20.10 -5.72
CA THR A 13 -3.00 -19.30 -6.10
C THR A 13 -4.32 -20.06 -5.93
N SER A 14 -4.25 -21.34 -5.54
CA SER A 14 -5.40 -22.24 -5.34
C SER A 14 -5.94 -22.24 -3.90
N ARG A 15 -5.44 -21.31 -3.08
CA ARG A 15 -5.84 -21.15 -1.69
C ARG A 15 -5.93 -19.66 -1.38
N PRO A 16 -7.02 -19.18 -0.76
CA PRO A 16 -7.12 -17.78 -0.40
C PRO A 16 -6.03 -17.40 0.61
N HIS A 17 -5.45 -16.21 0.44
CA HIS A 17 -4.47 -15.65 1.34
C HIS A 17 -4.98 -14.33 1.94
N PRO A 18 -4.90 -14.12 3.28
CA PRO A 18 -5.50 -12.95 3.94
C PRO A 18 -5.04 -11.61 3.36
N ALA A 19 -3.76 -11.49 3.00
CA ALA A 19 -3.23 -10.27 2.39
C ALA A 19 -3.83 -9.97 1.01
N ARG A 20 -4.09 -11.00 0.20
CA ARG A 20 -4.66 -10.87 -1.15
C ARG A 20 -6.16 -10.59 -1.11
N THR A 21 -6.89 -11.25 -0.21
CA THR A 21 -8.30 -10.90 0.06
C THR A 21 -8.42 -9.47 0.60
N TYR A 22 -7.48 -9.03 1.44
CA TYR A 22 -7.43 -7.64 1.91
C TYR A 22 -7.15 -6.66 0.76
N ASP A 23 -6.20 -6.98 -0.12
CA ASP A 23 -5.91 -6.21 -1.34
C ASP A 23 -7.17 -6.07 -2.22
N TRP A 24 -7.90 -7.16 -2.44
CA TRP A 24 -9.16 -7.16 -3.18
C TRP A 24 -10.22 -6.22 -2.58
N TYR A 25 -10.38 -6.18 -1.24
CA TYR A 25 -11.31 -5.21 -0.60
C TYR A 25 -10.91 -3.75 -0.80
N LEU A 26 -9.62 -3.49 -0.99
CA LEU A 26 -9.08 -2.17 -1.29
C LEU A 26 -9.15 -1.83 -2.79
N GLY A 27 -9.60 -2.75 -3.64
CA GLY A 27 -9.63 -2.58 -5.09
C GLY A 27 -8.26 -2.76 -5.76
N GLY A 28 -7.33 -3.46 -5.10
CA GLY A 28 -6.05 -3.82 -5.68
C GLY A 28 -6.16 -4.95 -6.70
N LYS A 29 -5.04 -5.24 -7.37
CA LYS A 29 -4.92 -6.22 -8.46
C LYS A 29 -4.07 -7.44 -8.11
N ASP A 30 -3.50 -7.46 -6.90
CA ASP A 30 -2.56 -8.50 -6.46
C ASP A 30 -3.31 -9.62 -5.74
N ASN A 31 -4.30 -10.18 -6.43
CA ASN A 31 -5.20 -11.20 -5.92
C ASN A 31 -5.62 -12.18 -7.04
N TYR A 32 -6.08 -13.37 -6.64
CA TYR A 32 -6.48 -14.46 -7.53
C TYR A 32 -7.94 -14.85 -7.28
N PRO A 33 -8.60 -15.61 -8.18
CA PRO A 33 -10.02 -15.94 -8.09
C PRO A 33 -10.48 -16.48 -6.72
N ASP A 34 -9.67 -17.33 -6.07
CA ASP A 34 -9.99 -17.89 -4.75
C ASP A 34 -9.96 -16.82 -3.63
N ASP A 35 -9.11 -15.81 -3.76
CA ASP A 35 -9.08 -14.67 -2.83
C ASP A 35 -10.32 -13.79 -3.01
N GLU A 36 -10.77 -13.58 -4.26
CA GLU A 36 -11.98 -12.82 -4.58
C GLU A 36 -13.23 -13.55 -4.08
N GLU A 37 -13.30 -14.87 -4.28
CA GLU A 37 -14.41 -15.70 -3.80
C GLU A 37 -14.50 -15.64 -2.27
N MET A 38 -13.39 -15.82 -1.57
CA MET A 38 -13.33 -15.60 -0.13
C MET A 38 -13.79 -14.18 0.24
N GLY A 39 -13.35 -13.18 -0.52
CA GLY A 39 -13.76 -11.78 -0.37
C GLY A 39 -15.28 -11.56 -0.49
N ARG A 40 -15.95 -12.27 -1.40
CA ARG A 40 -17.40 -12.21 -1.59
C ARG A 40 -18.18 -12.94 -0.49
N GLN A 41 -17.61 -13.96 0.14
CA GLN A 41 -18.27 -14.78 1.16
C GLN A 41 -18.25 -14.15 2.56
N MET A 42 -17.16 -13.48 2.94
CA MET A 42 -16.98 -12.91 4.29
C MET A 42 -18.07 -11.92 4.75
N PRO A 43 -18.69 -11.08 3.89
CA PRO A 43 -19.80 -10.21 4.31
C PRO A 43 -21.02 -10.96 4.86
N ALA A 44 -21.17 -12.26 4.57
CA ALA A 44 -22.20 -13.09 5.18
C ALA A 44 -21.94 -13.38 6.67
N LEU A 45 -20.69 -13.30 7.11
CA LEU A 45 -20.28 -13.46 8.52
C LEU A 45 -20.30 -12.11 9.26
N ASP A 46 -19.71 -11.08 8.65
CA ASP A 46 -19.78 -9.71 9.15
C ASP A 46 -19.87 -8.73 7.95
N PRO A 47 -21.02 -8.07 7.75
CA PRO A 47 -21.23 -7.13 6.64
C PRO A 47 -20.24 -5.95 6.62
N ARG A 48 -19.54 -5.68 7.74
CA ARG A 48 -18.62 -4.54 7.87
C ARG A 48 -17.22 -4.82 7.34
N VAL A 49 -16.87 -6.08 7.04
CA VAL A 49 -15.50 -6.47 6.64
C VAL A 49 -14.92 -5.59 5.52
N PRO A 50 -15.63 -5.29 4.40
CA PRO A 50 -15.08 -4.42 3.36
C PRO A 50 -14.81 -2.98 3.84
N VAL A 51 -15.67 -2.44 4.70
CA VAL A 51 -15.49 -1.10 5.28
C VAL A 51 -14.35 -1.10 6.29
N MET A 52 -14.22 -2.14 7.11
CA MET A 52 -13.14 -2.28 8.07
C MET A 52 -11.77 -2.27 7.39
N ALA A 53 -11.62 -2.94 6.24
CA ALA A 53 -10.38 -2.90 5.46
C ALA A 53 -10.02 -1.46 5.03
N ARG A 54 -10.99 -0.72 4.48
CA ARG A 54 -10.79 0.67 4.05
C ARG A 54 -10.47 1.60 5.21
N VAL A 55 -11.17 1.46 6.33
CA VAL A 55 -10.93 2.25 7.55
C VAL A 55 -9.55 1.95 8.13
N ASN A 56 -9.13 0.69 8.17
CA ASN A 56 -7.79 0.30 8.61
C ASN A 56 -6.72 0.94 7.71
N ARG A 57 -6.87 0.86 6.39
CA ARG A 57 -5.94 1.51 5.45
C ARG A 57 -5.87 3.02 5.66
N ALA A 58 -7.00 3.68 5.83
CA ALA A 58 -7.06 5.11 6.08
C ALA A 58 -6.39 5.48 7.43
N PHE A 59 -6.53 4.65 8.46
CA PHE A 59 -5.84 4.83 9.73
C PHE A 59 -4.32 4.73 9.57
N THR A 60 -3.81 3.68 8.93
CA THR A 60 -2.38 3.51 8.66
C THR A 60 -1.83 4.73 7.93
N HIS A 61 -2.52 5.21 6.89
CA HIS A 61 -2.11 6.42 6.17
C HIS A 61 -2.02 7.65 7.08
N ARG A 62 -3.06 7.94 7.88
CA ARG A 62 -3.04 9.09 8.82
C ARG A 62 -1.94 8.96 9.87
N ALA A 63 -1.77 7.77 10.44
CA ALA A 63 -0.77 7.52 11.48
C ALA A 63 0.66 7.68 10.93
N THR A 64 0.98 7.05 9.79
CA THR A 64 2.29 7.17 9.16
C THR A 64 2.57 8.60 8.71
N ARG A 65 1.58 9.31 8.13
CA ARG A 65 1.73 10.73 7.78
C ARG A 65 2.04 11.59 9.00
N ARG A 66 1.34 11.36 10.12
CA ARG A 66 1.58 12.08 11.38
C ARG A 66 3.00 11.87 11.89
N LEU A 67 3.49 10.62 11.89
CA LEU A 67 4.85 10.27 12.30
C LEU A 67 5.89 10.89 11.37
N ALA A 68 5.67 10.85 10.05
CA ALA A 68 6.55 11.47 9.07
C ALA A 68 6.68 12.99 9.32
N HIS A 69 5.57 13.70 9.56
CA HIS A 69 5.62 15.12 9.95
C HIS A 69 6.44 15.38 11.23
N GLN A 70 6.36 14.50 12.23
CA GLN A 70 7.19 14.62 13.44
C GLN A 70 8.69 14.45 13.14
N GLY A 71 9.04 13.64 12.15
CA GLY A 71 10.44 13.46 11.72
C GLY A 71 11.04 14.72 11.06
N PHE A 72 10.20 15.64 10.60
CA PHE A 72 10.59 16.92 9.97
C PHE A 72 10.26 18.13 10.87
N ASP A 73 10.26 17.96 12.19
CA ASP A 73 10.04 19.07 13.11
C ASP A 73 11.22 20.07 13.09
N GLY A 74 10.95 21.34 12.81
CA GLY A 74 11.95 22.41 12.71
C GLY A 74 12.20 22.98 11.30
N PRO A 75 12.69 22.21 10.31
CA PRO A 75 13.01 22.73 8.98
C PRO A 75 11.77 23.10 8.16
N GLU A 76 11.91 24.06 7.25
CA GLU A 76 10.85 24.43 6.32
C GLU A 76 10.66 23.33 5.28
N LEU A 77 9.46 22.74 5.23
CA LEU A 77 9.10 21.76 4.22
C LEU A 77 8.87 22.45 2.87
N ALA A 78 9.51 21.93 1.82
CA ALA A 78 9.15 22.28 0.45
C ALA A 78 7.71 21.79 0.16
N ASP A 79 6.96 22.56 -0.60
CA ASP A 79 5.66 22.15 -1.15
C ASP A 79 5.83 20.81 -1.93
N PRO A 80 4.89 19.84 -1.87
CA PRO A 80 3.61 19.80 -1.14
C PRO A 80 3.73 19.33 0.33
N GLY A 81 4.95 19.26 0.87
CA GLY A 81 5.25 18.70 2.19
C GLY A 81 5.24 17.17 2.20
N VAL A 82 4.80 16.58 3.31
CA VAL A 82 4.73 15.11 3.48
C VAL A 82 3.57 14.53 2.67
N GLN A 83 3.91 13.76 1.64
CA GLN A 83 2.99 13.12 0.69
C GLN A 83 3.40 11.68 0.41
N ILE A 84 2.51 10.90 -0.21
CA ILE A 84 2.88 9.61 -0.79
C ILE A 84 3.89 9.89 -1.91
N VAL A 85 4.82 8.95 -2.17
CA VAL A 85 5.92 9.19 -3.12
C VAL A 85 5.45 9.49 -4.55
N HIS A 86 4.50 8.72 -5.10
CA HIS A 86 4.06 8.87 -6.50
C HIS A 86 3.53 10.28 -6.90
N PRO A 87 2.79 11.02 -6.05
CA PRO A 87 2.35 12.38 -6.34
C PRO A 87 3.34 13.48 -5.94
N TRP A 88 4.53 13.15 -5.45
CA TRP A 88 5.52 14.14 -5.05
C TRP A 88 6.25 14.69 -6.29
N HIS A 89 5.90 15.90 -6.73
CA HIS A 89 6.42 16.57 -7.93
C HIS A 89 6.55 15.66 -9.17
N PRO A 90 5.43 15.08 -9.66
CA PRO A 90 5.44 14.18 -10.81
C PRO A 90 5.95 14.85 -12.09
N GLU A 91 5.90 16.18 -12.18
CA GLU A 91 6.40 16.97 -13.30
C GLU A 91 7.93 17.07 -13.37
N LEU A 92 8.66 16.72 -12.30
CA LEU A 92 10.12 16.80 -12.25
C LEU A 92 10.83 15.54 -12.76
N GLY A 93 10.09 14.49 -13.14
CA GLY A 93 10.66 13.23 -13.62
C GLY A 93 9.88 12.63 -14.79
N GLU A 94 10.56 11.84 -15.60
CA GLU A 94 9.91 11.01 -16.63
C GLU A 94 9.26 9.78 -15.97
N PRO A 95 8.02 9.41 -16.34
CA PRO A 95 7.42 8.17 -15.87
C PRO A 95 8.30 6.97 -16.21
N VAL A 96 8.53 6.11 -15.21
CA VAL A 96 9.28 4.86 -15.41
C VAL A 96 8.31 3.82 -15.99
N PRO A 97 8.59 3.24 -17.18
CA PRO A 97 7.70 2.26 -17.80
C PRO A 97 7.40 1.08 -16.87
N GLY A 98 6.12 0.76 -16.67
CA GLY A 98 5.69 -0.35 -15.80
C GLY A 98 5.54 0.02 -14.32
N GLN A 99 5.86 1.25 -13.93
CA GLN A 99 5.51 1.81 -12.61
C GLN A 99 4.22 2.64 -12.62
N ASP A 100 3.53 2.69 -13.76
CA ASP A 100 2.35 3.53 -13.99
C ASP A 100 1.19 3.21 -13.02
N ASP A 101 1.15 1.97 -12.51
CA ASP A 101 0.13 1.47 -11.57
C ASP A 101 0.65 1.34 -10.12
N GLY A 102 1.92 1.67 -9.88
CA GLY A 102 2.61 1.33 -8.63
C GLY A 102 2.43 2.40 -7.56
N VAL A 103 1.43 2.25 -6.68
CA VAL A 103 1.42 3.01 -5.41
C VAL A 103 2.64 2.57 -4.59
N ILE A 104 3.74 3.31 -4.68
CA ILE A 104 4.86 3.13 -3.74
C ILE A 104 4.29 3.43 -2.35
N PRO A 105 4.23 2.44 -1.44
CA PRO A 105 3.57 2.60 -0.14
C PRO A 105 4.49 3.30 0.86
N GLY A 106 5.08 4.43 0.44
CA GLY A 106 5.98 5.26 1.23
C GLY A 106 5.49 6.70 1.26
N TYR A 107 5.85 7.41 2.34
CA TYR A 107 5.74 8.86 2.41
C TYR A 107 7.12 9.47 2.13
N ALA A 108 7.15 10.60 1.42
CA ALA A 108 8.33 11.41 1.18
C ALA A 108 8.04 12.88 1.50
N ALA A 109 9.11 13.60 1.84
CA ALA A 109 9.14 15.05 1.94
C ALA A 109 10.58 15.55 1.74
N VAL A 110 10.73 16.80 1.30
CA VAL A 110 12.01 17.51 1.26
C VAL A 110 11.91 18.72 2.17
N ALA A 111 12.96 18.95 2.96
CA ALA A 111 13.01 20.06 3.91
C ALA A 111 14.31 20.85 3.71
N ARG A 112 14.23 22.17 3.80
CA ARG A 112 15.39 23.05 3.81
C ARG A 112 15.88 23.19 5.25
N LYS A 113 17.15 22.86 5.48
CA LYS A 113 17.79 23.18 6.76
C LYS A 113 17.90 24.71 6.89
N PRO A 114 17.71 25.26 8.09
CA PRO A 114 17.95 26.68 8.35
C PRO A 114 19.42 27.07 8.12
#